data_AF-A0A2V8Z301-F1
#
_entry.id   AF-A0A2V8Z301-F1
#
_cell.length_a   1.000
_cell.length_b   1.000
_cell.length_c   1.000
_cell.angle_alpha   90.00
_cell.angle_beta   90.00
_cell.angle_gamma   90.00
#
_symmetry.space_group_name_H-M   'P 1'
#
loop_
_entity.id
_entity.type
_entity.pdbx_description
1 polymer ?
#
loop_
_entity_poly.entity_id
_entity_poly.type
_entity_poly.pdbx_seq_one_letter_code
_entity_poly.pdbx_strand_id
1 'polypeptide(L)'
;MRGHLNYLGAAVFVFVFTAAAVAQDTPEKPAPEQNRQEKDNHEKSNGNSTPWYNPARYNPLKIFKHYKSANDQLASNGPLEDKLSKQLRIQGILPQDEELQAVCSDFRDLSSCIAVLRLSVSVPVEFTCLKWNVTGVKPKAAADSCAGPPAGKAMSLDRALDLLKPKLNGRAEAQTALKRAHDDIKDASS
;
A
#
# COMPACT_ATOMS: atom_id res chain seq x y z
N MET A 1 37.79 -16.71 48.77
CA MET A 1 39.01 -16.14 48.15
C MET A 1 38.60 -14.87 47.42
N ARG A 2 39.13 -13.72 47.84
CA ARG A 2 38.93 -12.40 47.24
C ARG A 2 40.07 -12.12 46.27
N GLY A 3 39.77 -11.40 45.20
CA GLY A 3 40.72 -10.54 44.49
C GLY A 3 41.06 -10.98 43.07
N HIS A 4 40.55 -10.24 42.08
CA HIS A 4 41.38 -9.41 41.21
C HIS A 4 40.52 -8.38 40.48
N LEU A 5 40.81 -7.11 40.75
CA LEU A 5 40.42 -5.94 39.97
C LEU A 5 41.42 -5.79 38.81
N ASN A 6 40.98 -5.30 37.64
CA ASN A 6 41.71 -4.63 36.54
C ASN A 6 40.74 -4.57 35.33
N TYR A 7 40.59 -3.55 34.49
CA TYR A 7 41.23 -2.25 34.31
C TYR A 7 40.28 -1.34 33.51
N LEU A 8 40.37 -0.02 33.74
CA LEU A 8 39.78 1.05 32.95
C LEU A 8 40.17 0.97 31.46
N GLY A 9 39.23 1.31 30.57
CA GLY A 9 39.49 1.57 29.16
C GLY A 9 38.39 2.43 28.55
N ALA A 10 38.46 3.75 28.79
CA ALA A 10 37.63 4.75 28.12
C ALA A 10 38.24 5.10 26.75
N ALA A 11 37.41 5.12 25.69
CA ALA A 11 37.72 5.74 24.40
C ALA A 11 36.39 6.18 23.77
N VAL A 12 35.90 7.37 24.09
CA VAL A 12 36.03 8.63 23.33
C VAL A 12 35.42 8.55 21.92
N PHE A 13 34.22 9.15 21.84
CA PHE A 13 33.51 9.56 20.62
C PHE A 13 34.34 10.57 19.82
N VAL A 14 34.38 10.43 18.50
CA VAL A 14 34.66 11.54 17.58
C VAL A 14 33.58 11.57 16.50
N PHE A 15 32.59 12.43 16.72
CA PHE A 15 31.72 12.95 15.68
C PHE A 15 32.50 14.04 14.91
N VAL A 16 32.66 13.88 13.60
CA VAL A 16 33.09 14.98 12.74
C VAL A 16 31.85 15.56 12.07
N PHE A 17 31.39 16.68 12.63
CA PHE A 17 30.54 17.65 11.93
C PHE A 17 31.46 18.60 11.15
N THR A 18 31.22 18.76 9.85
CA THR A 18 31.74 19.91 9.10
C THR A 18 30.56 20.64 8.46
N ALA A 19 30.38 21.86 8.92
CA ALA A 19 29.38 22.82 8.48
C ALA A 19 29.77 23.48 7.14
N ALA A 20 28.77 24.10 6.54
CA ALA A 20 28.75 24.77 5.24
C ALA A 20 29.81 25.87 5.06
N ALA A 21 30.17 26.12 3.80
CA ALA A 21 30.67 27.42 3.35
C ALA A 21 30.21 27.68 1.89
N VAL A 22 29.59 28.85 1.72
CA VAL A 22 29.29 29.52 0.45
C VAL A 22 30.57 30.18 -0.09
N ALA A 23 30.77 30.20 -1.41
CA ALA A 23 31.52 31.25 -2.12
C ALA A 23 31.35 31.12 -3.65
N GLN A 24 31.09 32.26 -4.28
CA GLN A 24 31.11 32.55 -5.72
C GLN A 24 32.57 32.59 -6.23
N ASP A 25 32.83 32.32 -7.52
CA ASP A 25 33.26 33.31 -8.54
C ASP A 25 33.92 32.68 -9.81
N THR A 26 33.59 33.28 -10.97
CA THR A 26 34.36 33.42 -12.24
C THR A 26 34.62 32.23 -13.22
N PRO A 27 35.00 32.46 -14.51
CA PRO A 27 34.24 32.03 -15.70
C PRO A 27 35.06 31.28 -16.78
N GLU A 28 34.46 31.13 -17.97
CA GLU A 28 35.06 31.17 -19.32
C GLU A 28 35.03 29.89 -20.20
N LYS A 29 34.38 30.06 -21.38
CA LYS A 29 34.70 29.54 -22.74
C LYS A 29 34.06 28.22 -23.27
N PRO A 30 34.00 27.99 -24.61
CA PRO A 30 32.84 28.29 -25.48
C PRO A 30 32.35 27.10 -26.37
N ALA A 31 31.23 27.31 -27.12
CA ALA A 31 30.79 26.82 -28.47
C ALA A 31 31.00 25.32 -28.88
N PRO A 32 30.10 24.67 -29.70
CA PRO A 32 29.79 25.02 -31.12
C PRO A 32 28.29 24.90 -31.50
N GLU A 33 27.73 25.70 -32.41
CA GLU A 33 27.72 25.61 -33.90
C GLU A 33 26.50 24.86 -34.50
N GLN A 34 25.54 25.67 -34.98
CA GLN A 34 24.99 25.68 -36.34
C GLN A 34 24.40 24.37 -36.93
N ASN A 35 23.08 24.37 -37.15
CA ASN A 35 22.54 24.18 -38.50
C ASN A 35 21.10 24.69 -38.59
N ARG A 36 20.90 25.65 -39.51
CA ARG A 36 19.65 26.28 -39.89
C ARG A 36 19.35 25.83 -41.31
N GLN A 37 18.21 25.18 -41.53
CA GLN A 37 17.62 25.04 -42.86
C GLN A 37 16.21 25.61 -42.84
N GLU A 38 16.09 26.67 -43.61
CA GLU A 38 14.92 27.49 -43.87
C GLU A 38 14.16 26.89 -45.06
N LYS A 39 12.83 26.81 -44.96
CA LYS A 39 11.96 26.80 -46.15
C LYS A 39 10.56 27.31 -45.82
N ASP A 40 10.36 28.59 -46.13
CA ASP A 40 9.06 29.22 -46.36
C ASP A 40 8.21 28.45 -47.38
N ASN A 41 6.90 28.35 -47.18
CA ASN A 41 5.94 29.26 -47.83
C ASN A 41 4.47 28.91 -47.52
N HIS A 42 3.67 29.98 -47.46
CA HIS A 42 2.24 30.10 -47.79
C HIS A 42 1.15 29.42 -46.92
N GLU A 43 0.63 30.23 -46.01
CA GLU A 43 -0.78 30.60 -45.86
C GLU A 43 -1.84 29.79 -46.65
N LYS A 44 -2.60 28.96 -45.93
CA LYS A 44 -4.03 28.75 -46.18
C LYS A 44 -4.75 28.67 -44.84
N SER A 45 -5.45 29.75 -44.53
CA SER A 45 -6.52 29.81 -43.53
C SER A 45 -7.48 28.64 -43.75
N ASN A 46 -7.53 27.73 -42.77
CA ASN A 46 -8.65 26.82 -42.54
C ASN A 46 -8.79 26.71 -41.03
N GLY A 47 -9.59 27.61 -40.45
CA GLY A 47 -9.93 27.57 -39.04
C GLY A 47 -10.68 26.28 -38.71
N ASN A 48 -9.96 25.30 -38.17
CA ASN A 48 -10.58 24.17 -37.48
C ASN A 48 -10.64 24.52 -35.98
N SER A 49 -11.62 25.35 -35.62
CA SER A 49 -12.01 25.51 -34.23
C SER A 49 -12.64 24.20 -33.78
N THR A 50 -11.86 23.30 -33.19
CA THR A 50 -12.44 22.21 -32.42
C THR A 50 -13.31 22.85 -31.33
N PRO A 51 -14.63 22.59 -31.29
CA PRO A 51 -15.47 23.11 -30.23
C PRO A 51 -14.92 22.64 -28.88
N TRP A 52 -14.89 23.53 -27.88
CA TRP A 52 -14.47 23.23 -26.50
C TRP A 52 -15.30 22.13 -25.81
N TYR A 53 -16.31 21.58 -26.51
CA TYR A 53 -17.14 20.49 -26.07
C TYR A 53 -17.16 19.36 -27.12
N ASN A 54 -16.66 18.19 -26.73
CA ASN A 54 -16.64 17.00 -27.58
C ASN A 54 -17.43 15.87 -26.88
N PRO A 55 -18.72 15.69 -27.20
CA PRO A 55 -19.60 14.73 -26.50
C PRO A 55 -19.12 13.27 -26.64
N ALA A 56 -18.31 12.95 -27.65
CA ALA A 56 -17.70 11.63 -27.80
C ALA A 56 -16.59 11.32 -26.78
N ARG A 57 -16.04 12.34 -26.10
CA ARG A 57 -15.04 12.16 -25.02
C ARG A 57 -15.66 12.01 -23.62
N TYR A 58 -16.93 12.38 -23.45
CA TYR A 58 -17.67 12.24 -22.20
C TYR A 58 -18.70 11.11 -22.33
N ASN A 59 -18.23 9.85 -22.38
CA ASN A 59 -19.11 8.73 -22.10
C ASN A 59 -19.11 8.49 -20.57
N PRO A 60 -20.17 8.89 -19.83
CA PRO A 60 -20.21 8.71 -18.38
C PRO A 60 -20.07 7.23 -17.98
N LEU A 61 -20.43 6.30 -18.86
CA LEU A 61 -20.26 4.85 -18.63
C LEU A 61 -18.80 4.39 -18.64
N LYS A 62 -17.88 5.12 -19.31
CA LYS A 62 -16.44 4.80 -19.27
C LYS A 62 -15.75 5.25 -17.97
N ILE A 63 -16.40 6.10 -17.18
CA ILE A 63 -15.82 6.66 -15.95
C ILE A 63 -16.02 5.71 -14.76
N PHE A 64 -17.04 4.86 -14.79
CA PHE A 64 -17.24 3.81 -13.79
C PHE A 64 -16.34 2.62 -14.09
N LYS A 65 -15.07 2.71 -13.69
CA LYS A 65 -14.24 1.50 -13.54
C LYS A 65 -14.97 0.58 -12.55
N HIS A 66 -15.46 -0.56 -13.02
CA HIS A 66 -15.99 -1.60 -12.15
C HIS A 66 -14.85 -2.10 -11.26
N TYR A 67 -14.81 -1.60 -10.03
CA TYR A 67 -13.92 -2.12 -9.01
C TYR A 67 -14.48 -3.48 -8.59
N LYS A 68 -13.75 -4.57 -8.85
CA LYS A 68 -14.15 -5.90 -8.39
C LYS A 68 -13.88 -5.98 -6.89
N SER A 69 -14.89 -6.34 -6.11
CA SER A 69 -14.70 -6.62 -4.68
C SER A 69 -13.73 -7.79 -4.48
N ALA A 70 -13.20 -7.98 -3.26
CA ALA A 70 -12.35 -9.13 -2.98
C ALA A 70 -13.06 -10.46 -3.34
N ASN A 71 -14.34 -10.56 -2.97
CA ASN A 71 -15.19 -11.69 -3.34
C ASN A 71 -15.31 -11.86 -4.85
N ASP A 72 -15.60 -10.79 -5.59
CA ASP A 72 -15.74 -10.87 -7.05
C ASP A 72 -14.44 -11.27 -7.74
N GLN A 73 -13.30 -10.79 -7.23
CA GLN A 73 -11.98 -11.15 -7.76
C GLN A 73 -11.66 -12.63 -7.58
N LEU A 74 -11.97 -13.19 -6.41
CA LEU A 74 -11.78 -14.61 -6.11
C LEU A 74 -12.78 -15.49 -6.87
N ALA A 75 -14.07 -15.14 -6.83
CA ALA A 75 -15.14 -15.89 -7.50
C ALA A 75 -14.97 -15.94 -9.02
N SER A 76 -14.45 -14.87 -9.63
CA SER A 76 -14.21 -14.81 -11.08
C SER A 76 -12.90 -15.45 -11.53
N ASN A 77 -12.00 -15.81 -10.61
CA ASN A 77 -10.70 -16.41 -10.92
C ASN A 77 -10.42 -17.61 -10.01
N GLY A 78 -11.06 -18.76 -10.28
CA GLY A 78 -10.85 -20.00 -9.51
C GLY A 78 -9.38 -20.39 -9.33
N PRO A 79 -8.52 -20.37 -10.38
CA PRO A 79 -7.11 -20.70 -10.22
C PRO A 79 -6.32 -19.75 -9.30
N LEU A 80 -6.72 -18.47 -9.24
CA LEU A 80 -6.12 -17.49 -8.34
C LEU A 80 -6.52 -17.79 -6.90
N GLU A 81 -7.81 -18.05 -6.65
CA GLU A 81 -8.32 -18.45 -5.34
C GLU A 81 -7.59 -19.72 -4.85
N ASP A 82 -7.52 -20.77 -5.68
CA ASP A 82 -6.89 -22.03 -5.32
C ASP A 82 -5.41 -21.88 -4.94
N LYS A 83 -4.64 -21.16 -5.77
CA LYS A 83 -3.21 -20.93 -5.56
C LYS A 83 -2.97 -20.07 -4.32
N LEU A 84 -3.69 -18.96 -4.20
CA LEU A 84 -3.55 -18.03 -3.09
C LEU A 84 -3.97 -18.67 -1.76
N SER A 85 -5.09 -19.38 -1.73
CA SER A 85 -5.56 -20.14 -0.57
C SER A 85 -4.52 -21.18 -0.11
N LYS A 86 -3.93 -21.93 -1.04
CA LYS A 86 -2.85 -22.89 -0.72
C LYS A 86 -1.63 -22.19 -0.15
N GLN A 87 -1.16 -21.11 -0.77
CA GLN A 87 -0.01 -20.34 -0.30
C GLN A 87 -0.23 -19.79 1.11
N LEU A 88 -1.40 -19.20 1.38
CA LEU A 88 -1.71 -18.63 2.69
C LEU A 88 -1.85 -19.69 3.79
N ARG A 89 -2.37 -20.88 3.46
CA ARG A 89 -2.42 -22.01 4.40
C ARG A 89 -1.04 -22.54 4.74
N ILE A 90 -0.14 -22.66 3.75
CA ILE A 90 1.26 -23.07 3.98
C ILE A 90 1.98 -22.05 4.88
N GLN A 91 1.71 -20.76 4.71
CA GLN A 91 2.26 -19.70 5.55
C GLN A 91 1.61 -19.63 6.95
N GLY A 92 0.58 -20.42 7.24
CA GLY A 92 -0.16 -20.37 8.50
C GLY A 92 -0.99 -19.10 8.70
N ILE A 93 -1.32 -18.40 7.62
CA ILE A 93 -2.10 -17.14 7.63
C ILE A 93 -3.60 -17.42 7.49
N LEU A 94 -3.96 -18.39 6.64
CA LEU A 94 -5.34 -18.83 6.45
C LEU A 94 -5.56 -20.16 7.19
N PRO A 95 -6.62 -20.29 8.02
CA PRO A 95 -6.98 -21.56 8.64
C PRO A 95 -7.28 -22.65 7.60
N GLN A 96 -7.08 -23.92 7.95
CA GLN A 96 -7.31 -25.04 7.02
C GLN A 96 -8.78 -25.29 6.71
N ASP A 97 -9.65 -24.93 7.65
CA ASP A 97 -11.09 -25.09 7.65
C ASP A 97 -11.86 -23.92 7.02
N GLU A 98 -11.16 -22.83 6.69
CA GLU A 98 -11.76 -21.62 6.13
C GLU A 98 -11.48 -21.48 4.62
N GLU A 99 -12.50 -21.03 3.90
CA GLU A 99 -12.40 -20.67 2.48
C GLU A 99 -12.01 -19.19 2.35
N LEU A 100 -11.00 -18.89 1.53
CA LEU A 100 -10.51 -17.52 1.37
C LEU A 100 -11.60 -16.58 0.87
N GLN A 101 -12.45 -17.07 -0.04
CA GLN A 101 -13.58 -16.31 -0.55
C GLN A 101 -14.56 -15.92 0.56
N ALA A 102 -14.91 -16.86 1.45
CA ALA A 102 -15.81 -16.61 2.57
C ALA A 102 -15.23 -15.58 3.56
N VAL A 103 -13.95 -15.73 3.88
CA VAL A 103 -13.21 -14.84 4.77
C VAL A 103 -13.15 -13.41 4.21
N CYS A 104 -12.86 -13.28 2.91
CA CYS A 104 -12.69 -12.01 2.21
C CYS A 104 -14.00 -11.36 1.70
N SER A 105 -15.15 -11.98 1.95
CA SER A 105 -16.43 -11.58 1.35
C SER A 105 -16.84 -10.11 1.62
N ASP A 106 -16.60 -9.62 2.83
CA ASP A 106 -16.95 -8.25 3.24
C ASP A 106 -15.92 -7.18 2.82
N PHE A 107 -14.81 -7.59 2.19
CA PHE A 107 -13.73 -6.67 1.82
C PHE A 107 -13.94 -6.09 0.42
N ARG A 108 -13.69 -4.78 0.32
CA ARG A 108 -13.71 -4.06 -0.97
C ARG A 108 -12.55 -4.46 -1.87
N ASP A 109 -11.40 -4.77 -1.30
CA ASP A 109 -10.19 -5.08 -2.07
C ASP A 109 -9.56 -6.39 -1.54
N LEU A 110 -9.09 -7.23 -2.46
CA LEU A 110 -8.45 -8.49 -2.10
C LEU A 110 -7.17 -8.26 -1.29
N SER A 111 -6.34 -7.30 -1.70
CA SER A 111 -5.10 -6.95 -0.97
C SER A 111 -5.37 -6.51 0.47
N SER A 112 -6.45 -5.75 0.69
CA SER A 112 -6.88 -5.35 2.03
C SER A 112 -7.28 -6.56 2.89
N CYS A 113 -7.99 -7.55 2.32
CA CYS A 113 -8.31 -8.78 3.04
C CYS A 113 -7.06 -9.57 3.45
N ILE A 114 -6.16 -9.83 2.49
CA ILE A 114 -4.93 -10.60 2.76
C ILE A 114 -4.04 -9.88 3.76
N ALA A 115 -3.96 -8.55 3.68
CA ALA A 115 -3.20 -7.75 4.64
C ALA A 115 -3.77 -7.87 6.06
N VAL A 116 -5.11 -7.86 6.23
CA VAL A 116 -5.74 -8.07 7.54
C VAL A 116 -5.46 -9.47 8.08
N LEU A 117 -5.55 -10.51 7.24
CA LEU A 117 -5.21 -11.88 7.64
C LEU A 117 -3.74 -11.98 8.11
N ARG A 118 -2.83 -11.38 7.35
CA ARG A 118 -1.40 -11.31 7.72
C ARG A 118 -1.22 -10.62 9.07
N LEU A 119 -1.88 -9.49 9.28
CA LEU A 119 -1.78 -8.72 10.52
C LEU A 119 -2.35 -9.45 11.72
N SER A 120 -3.43 -10.23 11.57
CA SER A 120 -3.95 -11.01 12.70
C SER A 120 -2.99 -12.08 13.20
N VAL A 121 -2.05 -12.52 12.35
CA VAL A 121 -1.01 -13.49 12.73
C VAL A 121 0.27 -12.80 13.18
N SER A 122 0.70 -11.74 12.48
CA SER A 122 1.94 -11.03 12.82
C SER A 122 1.81 -10.15 14.06
N VAL A 123 0.63 -9.58 14.27
CA VAL A 123 0.27 -8.80 15.46
C VAL A 123 -0.82 -9.59 16.18
N PRO A 124 -0.69 -9.87 17.49
CA PRO A 124 -1.69 -10.62 18.24
C PRO A 124 -2.95 -9.75 18.47
N VAL A 125 -3.75 -9.61 17.41
CA VAL A 125 -5.03 -8.91 17.31
C VAL A 125 -6.01 -9.84 16.63
N GLU A 126 -7.18 -9.99 17.23
CA GLU A 126 -8.25 -10.82 16.69
C GLU A 126 -8.64 -10.39 15.28
N PHE A 127 -8.64 -11.36 14.35
CA PHE A 127 -9.00 -11.14 12.95
C PHE A 127 -10.40 -10.52 12.81
N THR A 128 -11.38 -11.00 13.58
CA THR A 128 -12.76 -10.49 13.56
C THR A 128 -12.83 -9.00 13.90
N CYS A 129 -11.96 -8.54 14.80
CA CYS A 129 -11.93 -7.17 15.27
C CYS A 129 -11.24 -6.26 14.26
N LEU A 130 -10.13 -6.70 13.66
CA LEU A 130 -9.53 -5.98 12.53
C LEU A 130 -10.48 -5.91 11.33
N LYS A 131 -11.11 -7.05 10.98
CA LYS A 131 -12.10 -7.14 9.90
C LYS A 131 -13.23 -6.13 10.13
N TRP A 132 -13.82 -6.10 11.33
CA TRP A 132 -14.89 -5.13 11.66
C TRP A 132 -14.45 -3.68 11.41
N ASN A 133 -13.26 -3.32 11.88
CA ASN A 133 -12.75 -1.97 11.76
C ASN A 133 -12.48 -1.56 10.30
N VAL A 134 -11.97 -2.48 9.49
CA VAL A 134 -11.63 -2.22 8.09
C VAL A 134 -12.85 -2.26 7.17
N THR A 135 -13.82 -3.15 7.41
CA THR A 135 -15.02 -3.29 6.57
C THR A 135 -16.17 -2.42 7.04
N GLY A 136 -16.19 -2.01 8.32
CA GLY A 136 -17.32 -1.36 8.96
C GLY A 136 -18.48 -2.31 9.30
N VAL A 137 -18.37 -3.59 8.96
CA VAL A 137 -19.42 -4.59 9.18
C VAL A 137 -19.13 -5.33 10.47
N LYS A 138 -20.01 -5.19 11.49
CA LYS A 138 -19.83 -5.87 12.79
C LYS A 138 -20.08 -7.38 12.62
N PRO A 139 -19.06 -8.24 12.77
CA PRO A 139 -19.24 -9.69 12.77
C PRO A 139 -20.05 -10.10 14.01
N LYS A 140 -20.91 -11.11 13.86
CA LYS A 140 -21.61 -11.71 15.02
C LYS A 140 -20.64 -12.30 16.06
N ALA A 141 -19.46 -12.75 15.59
CA ALA A 141 -18.40 -13.34 16.41
C ALA A 141 -17.42 -12.30 16.99
N ALA A 142 -17.57 -11.01 16.71
CA ALA A 142 -16.69 -10.01 17.30
C ALA A 142 -16.99 -9.91 18.80
N ALA A 143 -15.97 -10.12 19.63
CA ALA A 143 -16.07 -9.99 21.07
C ALA A 143 -16.50 -8.56 21.45
N ASP A 144 -17.30 -8.42 22.50
CA ASP A 144 -17.71 -7.11 23.02
C ASP A 144 -16.53 -6.26 23.51
N SER A 145 -15.39 -6.91 23.78
CA SER A 145 -14.12 -6.25 24.14
C SER A 145 -13.42 -5.56 22.96
N CYS A 146 -13.87 -5.76 21.72
CA CYS A 146 -13.23 -5.17 20.56
C CYS A 146 -13.71 -3.74 20.32
N ALA A 147 -12.75 -2.81 20.32
CA ALA A 147 -13.01 -1.44 19.91
C ALA A 147 -13.41 -1.42 18.43
N GLY A 148 -14.63 -0.96 18.16
CA GLY A 148 -15.17 -0.85 16.82
C GLY A 148 -14.83 0.48 16.15
N PRO A 149 -15.07 0.59 14.83
CA PRO A 149 -14.76 1.80 14.10
C PRO A 149 -15.68 2.96 14.52
N PRO A 150 -15.18 4.21 14.45
CA PRO A 150 -15.96 5.38 14.80
C PRO A 150 -17.18 5.50 13.87
N ALA A 151 -18.37 5.71 14.47
CA ALA A 151 -19.65 5.78 13.76
C ALA A 151 -20.00 4.54 12.92
N GLY A 152 -19.38 3.38 13.19
CA GLY A 152 -19.61 2.15 12.43
C GLY A 152 -19.10 2.19 10.99
N LYS A 153 -18.22 3.14 10.66
CA LYS A 153 -17.73 3.32 9.28
C LYS A 153 -16.37 2.67 9.10
N ALA A 154 -16.20 1.93 8.01
CA ALA A 154 -14.91 1.40 7.56
C ALA A 154 -13.79 2.45 7.70
N MET A 155 -12.65 2.04 8.23
CA MET A 155 -11.45 2.88 8.32
C MET A 155 -10.22 2.19 7.74
N SER A 156 -9.14 2.96 7.57
CA SER A 156 -7.88 2.45 7.04
C SER A 156 -7.20 1.51 8.04
N LEU A 157 -6.38 0.61 7.50
CA LEU A 157 -5.74 -0.46 8.25
C LEU A 157 -4.79 0.05 9.36
N ASP A 158 -4.06 1.13 9.08
CA ASP A 158 -3.20 1.82 10.04
C ASP A 158 -4.01 2.37 11.23
N ARG A 159 -5.14 3.03 10.97
CA ARG A 159 -6.03 3.53 12.04
C ARG A 159 -6.67 2.40 12.85
N ALA A 160 -7.03 1.31 12.19
CA ALA A 160 -7.54 0.13 12.88
C ALA A 160 -6.50 -0.47 13.83
N LEU A 161 -5.23 -0.53 13.41
CA LEU A 161 -4.13 -0.95 14.26
C LEU A 161 -3.88 0.02 15.41
N ASP A 162 -3.88 1.33 15.16
CA ASP A 162 -3.69 2.33 16.21
C ASP A 162 -4.81 2.26 17.27
N LEU A 163 -6.05 1.96 16.86
CA LEU A 163 -7.18 1.78 17.79
C LEU A 163 -7.05 0.49 18.62
N LEU A 164 -6.72 -0.63 17.98
CA LEU A 164 -6.69 -1.95 18.63
C LEU A 164 -5.38 -2.20 19.40
N LYS A 165 -4.27 -1.61 18.95
CA LYS A 165 -2.91 -1.74 19.50
C LYS A 165 -2.16 -0.40 19.42
N PRO A 166 -2.48 0.58 20.28
CA PRO A 166 -1.89 1.92 20.23
C PRO A 166 -0.39 2.00 20.52
N LYS A 167 0.23 0.92 21.01
CA LYS A 167 1.68 0.84 21.28
C LYS A 167 2.49 0.32 20.08
N LEU A 168 1.82 -0.10 19.01
CA LEU A 168 2.44 -0.59 17.79
C LEU A 168 2.60 0.56 16.79
N ASN A 169 3.61 0.50 15.92
CA ASN A 169 3.68 1.39 14.77
C ASN A 169 2.69 0.91 13.68
N GLY A 170 1.40 1.22 13.84
CA GLY A 170 0.32 0.75 12.98
C GLY A 170 0.54 1.07 11.50
N ARG A 171 1.11 2.24 11.20
CA ARG A 171 1.42 2.64 9.82
C ARG A 171 2.46 1.73 9.15
N ALA A 172 3.57 1.45 9.82
CA ALA A 172 4.64 0.63 9.23
C ALA A 172 4.19 -0.82 9.03
N GLU A 173 3.46 -1.36 9.99
CA GLU A 173 2.91 -2.72 9.92
C GLU A 173 1.84 -2.83 8.82
N ALA A 174 0.90 -1.87 8.74
CA ALA A 174 -0.10 -1.85 7.68
C ALA A 174 0.54 -1.77 6.28
N GLN A 175 1.56 -0.93 6.09
CA GLN A 175 2.26 -0.83 4.82
C GLN A 175 3.00 -2.13 4.47
N THR A 176 3.66 -2.74 5.45
CA THR A 176 4.37 -4.01 5.25
C THR A 176 3.40 -5.13 4.89
N ALA A 177 2.28 -5.22 5.59
CA ALA A 177 1.24 -6.22 5.35
C ALA A 177 0.59 -6.04 3.97
N LEU A 178 0.26 -4.81 3.58
CA LEU A 178 -0.30 -4.50 2.26
C LEU A 178 0.68 -4.82 1.13
N LYS A 179 1.97 -4.49 1.30
CA LYS A 179 2.99 -4.83 0.32
C LYS A 179 3.08 -6.34 0.12
N ARG A 180 3.17 -7.11 1.22
CA ARG A 180 3.22 -8.58 1.16
C ARG A 180 1.94 -9.18 0.56
N ALA A 181 0.78 -8.62 0.89
CA ALA A 181 -0.48 -9.03 0.30
C ALA A 181 -0.51 -8.83 -1.23
N HIS A 182 0.06 -7.72 -1.72
CA HIS A 182 0.23 -7.52 -3.16
C HIS A 182 1.19 -8.53 -3.78
N ASP A 183 2.30 -8.84 -3.11
CA ASP A 183 3.26 -9.84 -3.56
C ASP A 183 2.60 -11.24 -3.63
N ASP A 184 1.84 -11.65 -2.61
CA ASP A 184 1.11 -12.94 -2.63
C ASP A 184 0.13 -13.03 -3.80
N ILE A 185 -0.68 -11.98 -4.02
CA ILE A 185 -1.66 -11.96 -5.10
C ILE A 185 -0.94 -12.02 -6.45
N LYS A 186 0.17 -11.30 -6.58
CA LYS A 186 0.98 -11.31 -7.81
C LYS A 186 1.56 -12.69 -8.08
N ASP A 187 2.16 -13.32 -7.06
CA ASP A 187 2.74 -14.65 -7.17
C ASP A 187 1.67 -15.71 -7.48
N ALA A 188 0.48 -15.61 -6.87
CA ALA A 188 -0.65 -16.48 -7.17
C ALA A 188 -1.22 -16.28 -8.58
N SER A 189 -1.12 -15.06 -9.12
CA SER A 189 -1.60 -14.72 -10.46
C SER A 189 -0.65 -15.15 -11.59
N SER A 190 0.60 -15.50 -11.25
CA SER A 190 1.59 -16.04 -12.19
C SER A 190 1.43 -17.54 -12.42
#